data_AF-A0A7R9VKC3-F1
#
_entry.id   AF-A0A7R9VKC3-F1
#
_cell.length_a   1.000
_cell.length_b   1.000
_cell.length_c   1.000
_cell.angle_alpha   90.00
_cell.angle_beta   90.00
_cell.angle_gamma   90.00
#
_symmetry.space_group_name_H-M   'P 1'
#
loop_
_entity.id
_entity.type
_entity.pdbx_description
1 polymer ?
#
loop_
_entity_poly.entity_id
_entity_poly.type
_entity_poly.pdbx_seq_one_letter_code
_entity_poly.pdbx_strand_id
1 'polypeptide(L)'
;MNQFHLHLDIGRDADASRLAIGDILLELQGRDELGKKTSKRVPLPGANGPNPELSSGPRSLGIISDGSFVGLEGKQFVDLGGDRSRWEMVWRENAPAGALICAFDVPEEIRRNEASLPKGNMYITFPVWTKSGLKQGRDYKIEVEKRA
;
A
#
# COMPACT_ATOMS: atom_id res chain seq x y z
N MET A 1 -11.79 -4.64 14.24
CA MET A 1 -11.05 -3.68 13.38
C MET A 1 -9.78 -4.37 12.90
N ASN A 2 -9.40 -4.17 11.64
CA ASN A 2 -8.22 -4.82 11.06
C ASN A 2 -7.12 -3.77 10.95
N GLN A 3 -6.06 -3.92 11.76
CA GLN A 3 -4.88 -3.07 11.76
C GLN A 3 -3.75 -3.77 10.99
N PHE A 4 -2.93 -2.98 10.31
CA PHE A 4 -1.83 -3.48 9.49
C PHE A 4 -0.54 -2.72 9.81
N HIS A 5 0.53 -3.47 10.05
CA HIS A 5 1.89 -2.94 10.15
C HIS A 5 2.56 -3.04 8.78
N LEU A 6 2.99 -1.91 8.25
CA LEU A 6 3.73 -1.85 7.00
C LEU A 6 5.20 -1.49 7.28
N HIS A 7 6.10 -2.26 6.69
CA HIS A 7 7.50 -1.90 6.54
C HIS A 7 7.77 -1.63 5.07
N LEU A 8 8.44 -0.52 4.77
CA LEU A 8 8.79 -0.12 3.42
C LEU A 8 10.30 0.05 3.31
N ASP A 9 10.92 -0.87 2.57
CA ASP A 9 12.34 -0.80 2.22
C ASP A 9 12.49 -0.27 0.79
N ILE A 10 13.17 0.87 0.65
CA ILE A 10 13.45 1.49 -0.65
C ILE A 10 14.94 1.34 -0.96
N GLY A 11 15.22 0.73 -2.11
CA GLY A 11 16.56 0.37 -2.57
C GLY A 11 16.63 -1.10 -2.99
N ARG A 12 17.64 -1.47 -3.78
CA ARG A 12 17.92 -2.86 -4.15
C ARG A 12 18.75 -3.53 -3.06
N ASP A 13 18.76 -4.86 -3.09
CA ASP A 13 19.48 -5.60 -2.06
C ASP A 13 20.99 -5.32 -2.04
N ALA A 14 21.55 -4.99 -3.20
CA ALA A 14 22.96 -4.67 -3.38
C ALA A 14 23.31 -3.19 -3.13
N ASP A 15 22.31 -2.32 -2.90
CA ASP A 15 22.57 -0.90 -2.71
C ASP A 15 23.22 -0.67 -1.35
N ALA A 16 24.34 0.05 -1.35
CA ALA A 16 25.05 0.42 -0.12
C ALA A 16 24.21 1.36 0.77
N SER A 17 23.24 2.08 0.18
CA SER A 17 22.31 2.97 0.86
C SER A 17 20.87 2.48 0.66
N ARG A 18 20.18 2.19 1.77
CA ARG A 18 18.73 1.88 1.79
C ARG A 18 17.99 2.89 2.65
N LEU A 19 16.76 3.22 2.24
CA LEU A 19 15.81 3.98 3.06
C LEU A 19 14.77 3.01 3.62
N ALA A 20 15.02 2.54 4.84
CA ALA A 20 14.08 1.72 5.58
C ALA A 20 13.12 2.63 6.36
N ILE A 21 11.82 2.53 6.04
CA ILE A 21 10.74 3.21 6.73
C ILE A 21 9.94 2.16 7.51
N GLY A 22 9.96 2.29 8.83
CA GLY A 22 9.27 1.40 9.76
C GLY A 22 8.10 2.06 10.45
N ASP A 23 7.36 1.26 11.21
CA ASP A 23 6.31 1.70 12.14
C ASP A 23 5.11 2.43 11.51
N ILE A 24 4.86 2.21 10.22
CA ILE A 24 3.63 2.67 9.58
C ILE A 24 2.49 1.78 10.06
N LEU A 25 1.56 2.33 10.83
CA LEU A 25 0.37 1.63 11.32
C LEU A 25 -0.88 2.21 10.70
N LEU A 26 -1.67 1.34 10.07
CA LEU A 26 -2.82 1.74 9.25
C LEU A 26 -4.07 0.96 9.66
N GLU A 27 -5.22 1.62 9.50
CA GLU A 27 -6.54 1.03 9.68
C GLU A 27 -7.40 1.22 8.43
N LEU A 28 -7.95 0.11 7.93
CA LEU A 28 -8.90 0.12 6.82
C LEU A 28 -10.28 0.55 7.32
N GLN A 29 -10.73 1.75 6.95
CA GLN A 29 -12.05 2.22 7.35
C GLN A 29 -13.12 1.76 6.34
N GLY A 30 -14.25 1.29 6.85
CA GLY A 30 -15.33 0.68 6.04
C GLY A 30 -16.25 1.69 5.34
N ARG A 31 -16.16 2.97 5.68
CA ARG A 31 -16.88 4.08 5.06
C ARG A 31 -15.91 5.22 4.82
N ASP A 32 -16.21 6.07 3.83
CA ASP A 32 -15.68 7.43 3.79
C ASP A 32 -16.21 8.13 5.06
N GLU A 33 -15.52 7.97 6.20
CA GLU A 33 -15.77 8.86 7.32
C GLU A 33 -15.40 10.27 6.84
N LEU A 34 -16.40 11.15 6.89
CA LEU A 34 -16.42 12.53 6.40
C LEU A 34 -16.68 12.70 4.90
N GLY A 35 -17.94 13.02 4.60
CA GLY A 35 -18.38 13.82 3.46
C GLY A 35 -17.76 15.22 3.37
N LYS A 36 -16.47 15.38 3.68
CA LYS A 36 -15.68 16.53 3.24
C LYS A 36 -15.24 16.23 1.81
N LYS A 37 -15.87 16.94 0.86
CA LYS A 37 -15.37 17.15 -0.49
C LYS A 37 -14.01 17.86 -0.41
N THR A 38 -12.96 17.15 -0.04
CA THR A 38 -11.59 17.63 -0.23
C THR A 38 -11.27 17.39 -1.71
N SER A 39 -11.05 18.48 -2.45
CA SER A 39 -10.81 18.48 -3.90
C SER A 39 -9.44 17.88 -4.31
N LYS A 40 -8.66 17.37 -3.36
CA LYS A 40 -7.37 16.73 -3.57
C LYS A 40 -7.41 15.33 -2.93
N ARG A 41 -7.83 14.32 -3.68
CA ARG A 41 -7.77 12.91 -3.27
C ARG A 41 -6.84 12.16 -4.22
N VAL A 42 -6.10 11.18 -3.71
CA VAL A 42 -5.27 10.32 -4.57
C VAL A 42 -6.18 9.46 -5.44
N PRO A 43 -6.07 9.48 -6.79
CA PRO A 43 -6.86 8.62 -7.66
C PRO A 43 -6.43 7.17 -7.46
N LEU A 44 -7.40 6.26 -7.40
CA LEU A 44 -7.15 4.83 -7.21
C LEU A 44 -7.21 4.08 -8.55
N PRO A 45 -6.28 3.17 -8.84
CA PRO A 45 -6.13 2.57 -10.16
C PRO A 45 -7.30 1.66 -10.57
N GLY A 46 -8.03 1.05 -9.64
CA GLY A 46 -9.25 0.30 -9.88
C GLY A 46 -10.42 1.22 -10.17
N ALA A 47 -10.78 2.06 -9.19
CA ALA A 47 -11.94 2.95 -9.27
C ALA A 47 -11.83 4.05 -10.35
N ASN A 48 -10.62 4.50 -10.67
CA ASN A 48 -10.35 5.51 -11.70
C ASN A 48 -9.70 4.92 -12.96
N GLY A 49 -9.54 3.60 -13.04
CA GLY A 49 -8.91 2.93 -14.17
C GLY A 49 -9.91 2.38 -15.19
N PRO A 50 -9.47 1.45 -16.06
CA PRO A 50 -10.27 0.97 -17.19
C PRO A 50 -11.44 0.06 -16.79
N ASN A 51 -11.39 -0.60 -15.63
CA ASN A 51 -12.40 -1.57 -15.17
C ASN A 51 -12.91 -1.23 -13.75
N PRO A 52 -13.61 -0.10 -13.57
CA PRO A 52 -14.05 0.38 -12.26
C PRO A 52 -15.08 -0.54 -11.58
N GLU A 53 -15.82 -1.35 -12.35
CA GLU A 53 -16.81 -2.30 -11.86
C GLU A 53 -16.23 -3.43 -11.01
N LEU A 54 -14.92 -3.69 -11.12
CA LEU A 54 -14.21 -4.68 -10.31
C LEU A 54 -13.72 -4.11 -8.97
N SER A 55 -13.84 -2.81 -8.75
CA SER A 55 -13.39 -2.12 -7.54
C SER A 55 -14.50 -1.99 -6.51
N SER A 56 -14.12 -2.07 -5.23
CA SER A 56 -14.98 -1.69 -4.11
C SER A 56 -15.29 -0.20 -4.02
N GLY A 57 -14.72 0.60 -4.92
CA GLY A 57 -14.65 2.06 -4.83
C GLY A 57 -13.63 2.54 -3.78
N PRO A 58 -13.32 3.85 -3.79
CA PRO A 58 -12.39 4.45 -2.85
C PRO A 58 -12.97 4.47 -1.43
N ARG A 59 -12.14 4.09 -0.46
CA ARG A 59 -12.45 4.09 0.97
C ARG A 59 -11.37 4.81 1.76
N SER A 60 -11.74 5.41 2.89
CA SER A 60 -10.80 6.08 3.79
C SER A 60 -9.81 5.11 4.42
N LEU A 61 -8.56 5.55 4.52
CA LEU A 61 -7.51 4.89 5.27
C LEU A 61 -7.20 5.76 6.50
N GLY A 62 -7.24 5.16 7.69
CA GLY A 62 -6.83 5.83 8.92
C GLY A 62 -5.35 5.57 9.17
N ILE A 63 -4.53 6.62 9.22
CA ILE A 63 -3.14 6.51 9.68
C ILE A 63 -3.15 6.59 11.20
N ILE A 64 -2.78 5.50 11.87
CA ILE A 64 -2.66 5.44 13.34
C ILE A 64 -1.28 5.92 13.77
N SER A 65 -0.24 5.54 13.02
CA SER A 65 1.14 5.95 13.25
C SER A 65 1.81 6.25 11.93
N ASP A 66 2.43 7.42 11.85
CA ASP A 66 3.30 7.78 10.75
C ASP A 66 4.55 6.88 10.72
N GLY A 67 5.05 6.66 9.51
CA GLY A 67 6.31 5.95 9.33
C GLY A 67 7.47 6.74 9.91
N SER A 68 8.56 6.06 10.23
CA SER A 68 9.78 6.74 10.67
C SER A 68 11.04 6.04 10.19
N PHE A 69 12.12 6.82 10.13
CA PHE A 69 13.46 6.35 9.85
C PHE A 69 14.48 7.09 10.72
N VAL A 70 15.69 6.55 10.82
CA VAL A 70 16.81 7.19 11.54
C VAL A 70 17.75 7.83 10.52
N GLY A 71 17.85 9.16 10.55
CA GLY A 71 18.78 9.97 9.77
C GLY A 71 19.92 10.52 10.63
N LEU A 72 20.74 11.40 10.04
CA LEU A 72 21.85 12.06 10.75
C LEU A 72 21.38 12.96 11.90
N GLU A 73 20.16 13.49 11.79
CA GLU A 73 19.52 14.34 12.80
C GLU A 73 18.73 13.53 13.84
N GLY A 74 18.79 12.20 13.78
CA GLY A 74 18.04 11.29 14.64
C GLY A 74 16.77 10.73 13.97
N LYS A 75 15.75 10.42 14.78
CA LYS A 75 14.49 9.84 14.30
C LYS A 75 13.66 10.90 13.57
N GLN A 76 13.40 10.66 12.29
CA GLN A 76 12.56 11.50 11.44
C GLN A 76 11.27 10.76 11.07
N PHE A 77 10.15 11.47 11.08
CA PHE A 77 8.84 10.93 10.72
C PHE A 77 8.52 11.20 9.25
N VAL A 78 7.78 10.29 8.64
CA VAL A 78 7.39 10.32 7.23
C VAL A 78 5.90 10.62 7.15
N ASP A 79 5.56 11.82 6.65
CA ASP A 79 4.19 12.19 6.36
C ASP A 79 3.74 11.53 5.04
N LEU A 80 2.74 10.65 5.14
CA LEU A 80 2.13 9.96 3.99
C LEU A 80 0.80 10.61 3.56
N GLY A 81 0.57 11.86 3.97
CA GLY A 81 -0.61 12.63 3.59
C GLY A 81 -1.89 11.99 4.11
N GLY A 82 -1.96 11.72 5.42
CA GLY A 82 -3.01 10.89 6.02
C GLY A 82 -4.45 11.25 5.64
N ASP A 83 -4.74 12.53 5.43
CA ASP A 83 -6.05 13.03 4.98
C ASP A 83 -6.38 12.68 3.51
N ARG A 84 -5.35 12.46 2.69
CA ARG A 84 -5.39 12.13 1.26
C ARG A 84 -5.21 10.64 0.98
N SER A 85 -4.88 9.85 1.99
CA SER A 85 -4.67 8.40 1.89
C SER A 85 -5.99 7.63 1.69
N ARG A 86 -6.00 6.64 0.81
CA ARG A 86 -7.20 5.88 0.43
C ARG A 86 -6.87 4.41 0.22
N TRP A 87 -7.89 3.57 0.24
CA TRP A 87 -7.75 2.19 -0.19
C TRP A 87 -8.95 1.73 -1.02
N GLU A 88 -8.74 0.69 -1.82
CA GLU A 88 -9.78 -0.05 -2.50
C GLU A 88 -9.42 -1.54 -2.56
N MET A 89 -10.42 -2.36 -2.79
CA MET A 89 -10.23 -3.76 -3.14
C MET A 89 -10.71 -3.98 -4.56
N VAL A 90 -9.84 -4.50 -5.42
CA VAL A 90 -10.15 -4.89 -6.80
C VAL A 90 -10.27 -6.41 -6.83
N TRP A 91 -11.47 -6.92 -7.08
CA TRP A 91 -11.72 -8.36 -7.07
C TRP A 91 -12.81 -8.74 -8.06
N ARG A 92 -12.48 -9.57 -9.04
CA ARG A 92 -13.46 -10.15 -9.97
C ARG A 92 -14.33 -11.20 -9.27
N GLU A 93 -15.62 -11.17 -9.53
CA GLU A 93 -16.55 -12.17 -9.00
C GLU A 93 -16.06 -13.60 -9.33
N ASN A 94 -16.15 -14.49 -8.34
CA ASN A 94 -15.71 -15.89 -8.40
C ASN A 94 -14.20 -16.10 -8.70
N ALA A 95 -13.38 -15.05 -8.69
CA ALA A 95 -11.94 -15.22 -8.87
C ALA A 95 -11.26 -15.73 -7.58
N PRO A 96 -10.24 -16.61 -7.69
CA PRO A 96 -9.52 -17.15 -6.53
C PRO A 96 -8.63 -16.11 -5.83
N ALA A 97 -8.39 -14.96 -6.48
CA ALA A 97 -7.55 -13.88 -5.99
C ALA A 97 -8.08 -12.51 -6.44
N GLY A 98 -7.69 -11.49 -5.70
CA GLY A 98 -7.88 -10.08 -5.99
C GLY A 98 -6.70 -9.26 -5.43
N ALA A 99 -6.90 -7.95 -5.35
CA ALA A 99 -5.90 -7.01 -4.86
C ALA A 99 -6.52 -6.05 -3.84
N LEU A 100 -5.84 -5.83 -2.73
CA LEU A 100 -6.07 -4.70 -1.83
C LEU A 100 -5.04 -3.62 -2.18
N ILE A 101 -5.49 -2.43 -2.53
CA ILE A 101 -4.64 -1.33 -2.97
C ILE A 101 -4.78 -0.21 -1.95
N CYS A 102 -3.66 0.20 -1.37
CA CYS A 102 -3.56 1.39 -0.52
C CYS A 102 -2.81 2.47 -1.31
N ALA A 103 -3.30 3.70 -1.26
CA ALA A 103 -2.71 4.84 -1.93
C ALA A 103 -2.44 5.97 -0.93
N PHE A 104 -1.27 6.58 -1.06
CA PHE A 104 -0.76 7.63 -0.21
C PHE A 104 -0.30 8.80 -1.06
N ASP A 105 -0.39 10.01 -0.52
CA ASP A 105 0.24 11.18 -1.12
C ASP A 105 1.51 11.48 -0.33
N VAL A 106 2.66 11.41 -0.98
CA VAL A 106 3.94 11.80 -0.40
C VAL A 106 4.19 13.26 -0.78
N PRO A 107 4.02 14.23 0.16
CA PRO A 107 4.01 15.66 -0.16
C PRO A 107 5.38 16.17 -0.62
N GLU A 108 6.46 15.55 -0.14
CA GLU A 108 7.84 15.93 -0.42
C GLU A 108 8.73 14.72 -0.65
N GLU A 109 9.86 14.94 -1.32
CA GLU A 109 10.82 13.85 -1.55
C GLU A 109 11.60 13.58 -0.26
N ILE A 110 11.58 12.33 0.20
CA ILE A 110 12.33 11.92 1.39
C ILE A 110 13.64 11.30 0.94
N ARG A 111 14.76 11.81 1.46
CA ARG A 111 16.11 11.36 1.10
C ARG A 111 16.91 10.94 2.32
N ARG A 112 17.64 9.83 2.19
CA ARG A 112 18.64 9.38 3.16
C ARG A 112 19.82 8.80 2.41
N ASN A 113 20.99 9.42 2.55
CA ASN A 113 22.18 9.11 1.76
C ASN A 113 21.85 9.16 0.26
N GLU A 114 22.07 8.05 -0.46
CA GLU A 114 21.79 7.93 -1.89
C GLU A 114 20.39 7.37 -2.19
N ALA A 115 19.60 7.00 -1.17
CA ALA A 115 18.25 6.47 -1.33
C ALA A 115 17.20 7.60 -1.25
N SER A 116 16.21 7.56 -2.15
CA SER A 116 15.10 8.51 -2.15
C SER A 116 13.73 7.85 -2.34
N LEU A 117 12.74 8.34 -1.58
CA LEU A 117 11.32 8.13 -1.83
C LEU A 117 10.80 9.35 -2.59
N PRO A 118 10.39 9.23 -3.86
CA PRO A 118 9.93 10.36 -4.65
C PRO A 118 8.63 10.94 -4.10
N LYS A 119 8.47 12.26 -4.25
CA LYS A 119 7.19 12.95 -4.01
C LYS A 119 6.11 12.47 -4.99
N GLY A 120 4.86 12.52 -4.56
CA GLY A 120 3.68 12.21 -5.36
C GLY A 120 2.89 11.01 -4.85
N ASN A 121 2.09 10.40 -5.72
CA ASN A 121 1.22 9.29 -5.35
C ASN A 121 2.03 8.00 -5.23
N MET A 122 1.95 7.37 -4.06
CA MET A 122 2.50 6.05 -3.81
C MET A 122 1.37 5.03 -3.70
N TYR A 123 1.51 3.90 -4.38
CA TYR A 123 0.53 2.81 -4.36
C TYR A 123 1.17 1.54 -3.83
N ILE A 124 0.53 0.92 -2.84
CA ILE A 124 0.95 -0.34 -2.26
C ILE A 124 -0.16 -1.35 -2.52
N THR A 125 0.20 -2.42 -3.23
CA THR A 125 -0.75 -3.46 -3.64
C THR A 125 -0.44 -4.76 -2.91
N PHE A 126 -1.43 -5.27 -2.19
CA PHE A 126 -1.38 -6.57 -1.53
C PHE A 126 -2.23 -7.58 -2.31
N PRO A 127 -1.65 -8.69 -2.79
CA PRO A 127 -2.44 -9.76 -3.36
C PRO A 127 -3.27 -10.42 -2.26
N VAL A 128 -4.58 -10.52 -2.48
CA VAL A 128 -5.51 -11.17 -1.54
C VAL A 128 -6.05 -12.42 -2.20
N TRP A 129 -6.14 -13.51 -1.45
CA TRP A 129 -6.58 -14.81 -1.96
C TRP A 129 -7.77 -15.32 -1.17
N THR A 130 -8.68 -16.02 -1.85
CA THR A 130 -9.58 -16.92 -1.13
C THR A 130 -8.77 -18.06 -0.52
N LYS A 131 -9.29 -18.69 0.54
CA LYS A 131 -8.61 -19.83 1.17
C LYS A 131 -8.35 -20.97 0.17
N SER A 132 -9.33 -21.25 -0.70
CA SER A 132 -9.20 -22.27 -1.76
C SER A 132 -8.21 -21.84 -2.84
N GLY A 133 -8.26 -20.59 -3.28
CA GLY A 133 -7.35 -20.02 -4.28
C GLY A 133 -5.89 -20.06 -3.80
N LEU A 134 -5.64 -19.68 -2.54
CA LEU A 134 -4.30 -19.72 -1.96
C LEU A 134 -3.75 -21.15 -1.91
N LYS A 135 -4.59 -22.13 -1.55
CA LYS A 135 -4.19 -23.54 -1.54
C LYS A 135 -3.79 -23.99 -2.94
N GLN A 136 -4.64 -23.72 -3.94
CA GLN A 136 -4.34 -24.07 -5.34
C GLN A 136 -3.05 -23.40 -5.85
N GLY A 137 -2.84 -22.12 -5.54
CA GLY A 137 -1.62 -21.41 -5.93
C GLY A 137 -0.36 -21.98 -5.30
N ARG A 138 -0.42 -22.43 -4.04
CA ARG A 138 0.70 -23.11 -3.37
C ARG A 138 0.98 -24.48 -3.97
N ASP A 139 -0.05 -25.28 -4.20
CA ASP A 139 0.08 -26.61 -4.78
C ASP A 139 0.71 -26.52 -6.17
N TYR A 140 0.26 -25.57 -7.00
CA TYR A 140 0.83 -25.28 -8.31
C TYR A 140 2.31 -24.87 -8.25
N LYS A 141 2.67 -23.95 -7.33
CA LYS A 141 4.06 -23.52 -7.16
C LYS A 141 4.99 -24.70 -6.83
N ILE A 142 4.58 -25.56 -5.89
CA ILE A 142 5.35 -26.75 -5.50
C ILE A 142 5.54 -27.69 -6.69
N GLU A 143 4.51 -27.85 -7.53
CA GLU A 143 4.61 -28.70 -8.72
C GLU A 143 5.58 -28.12 -9.76
N VAL A 144 5.54 -26.81 -10.00
CA VAL A 144 6.46 -26.12 -10.92
C VAL A 144 7.90 -26.22 -10.42
N GLU A 145 8.14 -25.99 -9.13
CA GLU A 145 9.48 -26.09 -8.53
C GLU A 145 10.05 -27.51 -8.56
N LYS A 146 9.22 -28.55 -8.54
CA LYS A 146 9.66 -29.94 -8.71
C LYS A 146 10.07 -30.28 -10.15
N ARG A 147 9.61 -29.50 -11.13
CA ARG A 147 9.89 -29.70 -12.56
C ARG A 147 11.06 -28.84 -13.05
N ALA A 148 11.47 -27.84 -12.28
CA ALA A 148 12.61 -26.97 -12.54
C ALA A 148 13.91 -27.57 -11.98
#